data_AF-A0A944IM37-F1
#
_entry.id   AF-A0A944IM37-F1
#
_cell.length_a   1.000
_cell.length_b   1.000
_cell.length_c   1.000
_cell.angle_alpha   90.00
_cell.angle_beta   90.00
_cell.angle_gamma   90.00
#
_symmetry.space_group_name_H-M   'P 1'
#
loop_
_entity.id
_entity.type
_entity.pdbx_description
1 polymer ?
#
loop_
_entity_poly.entity_id
_entity_poly.type
_entity_poly.pdbx_seq_one_letter_code
_entity_poly.pdbx_strand_id
1 'polypeptide(L)'
;MFNDIGPLELVTLVVLAVLVFGPDKLPKVIQDVTRTIRKIREFSESAKQDIRQELGPEFKDFEFEDLNPKTFIRKQLDNDDLGLKEIRNGFDLKKEMAEVADAVQGRESETSSSSSASSGRIDMTKKPESTVREERPPYDADAT
;
A
#
# COMPACT_ATOMS: atom_id res chain seq x y z
N MET A 1 -3.74 11.57 9.27
CA MET A 1 -3.88 10.14 8.95
C MET A 1 -3.34 9.27 10.09
N PHE A 2 -2.03 9.20 10.39
CA PHE A 2 -1.57 8.45 11.58
C PHE A 2 -1.68 9.20 12.90
N ASN A 3 -1.82 10.54 12.84
CA ASN A 3 -1.94 11.39 14.04
C ASN A 3 -3.34 11.36 14.66
N ASP A 4 -4.29 10.70 14.01
CA ASP A 4 -5.67 10.52 14.47
C ASP A 4 -5.81 9.28 15.37
N ILE A 5 -4.72 8.51 15.55
CA ILE A 5 -4.74 7.28 16.36
C ILE A 5 -4.79 7.61 17.85
N GLY A 6 -5.91 7.29 18.47
CA GLY A 6 -6.13 7.55 19.89
C GLY A 6 -5.39 6.55 20.78
N PRO A 7 -5.14 6.88 22.07
CA PRO A 7 -4.62 5.91 23.04
C PRO A 7 -5.46 4.62 23.13
N LEU A 8 -6.79 4.73 22.97
CA LEU A 8 -7.71 3.59 22.98
C LEU A 8 -7.51 2.68 21.76
N GLU A 9 -7.34 3.26 20.57
CA GLU A 9 -7.09 2.49 19.34
C GLU A 9 -5.74 1.76 19.40
N LEU A 10 -4.71 2.39 19.98
CA LEU A 10 -3.43 1.74 20.21
C LEU A 10 -3.58 0.51 21.13
N VAL A 11 -4.33 0.63 22.23
CA VAL A 11 -4.62 -0.51 23.11
C VAL A 11 -5.38 -1.60 22.37
N THR A 12 -6.36 -1.24 21.54
CA THR A 12 -7.12 -2.19 20.72
C THR A 12 -6.20 -2.96 19.77
N LEU A 13 -5.24 -2.30 19.11
CA LEU A 13 -4.27 -2.95 18.24
C LEU A 13 -3.33 -3.89 19.02
N VAL A 14 -2.88 -3.49 20.21
CA VAL A 14 -2.05 -4.36 21.07
C VAL A 14 -2.81 -5.61 21.47
N VAL A 15 -4.07 -5.47 21.91
CA VAL A 15 -4.93 -6.62 22.27
C VAL A 15 -5.15 -7.52 21.06
N LEU A 16 -5.43 -6.95 19.89
CA LEU A 16 -5.59 -7.72 18.66
C LEU A 16 -4.32 -8.49 18.30
N ALA A 17 -3.15 -7.84 18.38
CA ALA A 17 -1.86 -8.49 18.13
C ALA A 17 -1.61 -9.64 19.11
N VAL A 18 -1.90 -9.44 20.40
CA VAL A 18 -1.80 -10.49 21.43
C VAL A 18 -2.77 -11.63 21.15
N LEU A 19 -3.97 -11.36 20.66
CA LEU A 19 -4.96 -12.40 20.33
C LEU A 19 -4.55 -13.22 19.09
N VAL A 20 -4.02 -12.56 18.06
CA VAL A 20 -3.59 -13.21 16.81
C VAL A 20 -2.31 -14.03 17.00
N PHE A 21 -1.30 -13.44 17.62
CA PHE A 21 0.01 -14.08 17.76
C PHE A 21 0.17 -14.85 19.07
N GLY A 22 -0.56 -14.47 20.12
CA GLY A 22 -0.37 -14.94 21.48
C GLY A 22 0.62 -14.07 22.29
N PRO A 23 0.38 -13.86 23.60
CA PRO A 23 1.22 -13.01 24.45
C PRO A 23 2.67 -13.51 24.56
N ASP A 24 2.88 -14.83 24.46
CA ASP A 24 4.21 -15.45 24.58
C ASP A 24 5.04 -15.38 23.29
N LYS A 25 4.37 -15.23 22.13
CA LYS A 25 5.03 -15.23 20.81
C LYS A 25 5.35 -13.83 20.32
N LEU A 26 4.48 -12.87 20.61
CA LEU A 26 4.66 -11.46 20.22
C LEU A 26 6.07 -10.90 20.59
N PRO A 27 6.58 -11.05 21.82
CA PRO A 27 7.92 -10.56 22.15
C PRO A 27 9.04 -11.28 21.37
N LYS A 28 8.87 -12.58 21.07
CA LYS A 28 9.83 -13.33 20.24
C LYS A 28 9.84 -12.82 18.81
N VAL A 29 8.67 -12.58 18.22
CA VAL A 29 8.54 -12.01 16.86
C VAL A 29 9.19 -10.63 16.77
N ILE A 30 8.96 -9.75 17.76
CA ILE A 30 9.62 -8.43 17.80
C ILE A 30 11.14 -8.59 17.84
N GLN A 31 11.66 -9.51 18.67
CA GLN A 31 13.09 -9.78 18.77
C GLN A 31 13.68 -10.27 17.44
N ASP A 32 12.99 -11.19 16.76
CA ASP A 32 13.41 -11.75 15.48
C ASP A 32 13.45 -10.68 14.38
N VAL A 33 12.41 -9.85 14.29
CA VAL A 33 12.35 -8.73 13.35
C VAL A 33 13.46 -7.72 13.65
N THR A 34 13.64 -7.34 14.92
CA THR A 34 14.67 -6.38 15.32
C THR A 34 16.08 -6.91 15.01
N ARG A 35 16.32 -8.19 15.28
CA ARG A 35 17.61 -8.84 14.99
C ARG A 35 17.86 -8.93 13.49
N THR A 36 16.82 -9.18 12.70
CA THR A 36 16.91 -9.18 11.23
C THR A 36 17.22 -7.80 10.69
N ILE A 37 16.54 -6.75 11.17
CA ILE A 37 16.81 -5.35 10.79
C ILE A 37 18.27 -4.97 11.11
N ARG A 38 18.78 -5.36 12.28
CA ARG A 38 20.19 -5.11 12.64
C ARG A 38 21.17 -5.77 11.68
N LYS A 39 20.95 -7.05 11.36
CA LYS A 39 21.78 -7.80 10.41
C LYS A 39 21.76 -7.17 9.02
N ILE A 40 20.58 -6.74 8.53
CA ILE A 40 20.46 -6.06 7.24
C ILE A 40 21.28 -4.77 7.27
N ARG A 41 21.17 -3.96 8.34
CA ARG A 41 21.95 -2.73 8.49
C ARG A 41 23.46 -2.99 8.50
N GLU A 42 23.91 -3.98 9.26
CA GLU A 42 25.33 -4.38 9.32
C GLU A 42 25.84 -4.84 7.95
N PHE A 43 25.09 -5.70 7.26
CA PHE A 43 25.42 -6.18 5.93
C PHE A 43 25.52 -5.04 4.90
N SER A 44 24.56 -4.11 4.92
CA SER A 44 24.59 -2.93 4.04
C SER A 44 25.80 -2.03 4.31
N GLU A 45 26.19 -1.84 5.58
CA GLU A 45 27.36 -1.03 5.93
C GLU A 45 28.66 -1.72 5.48
N SER A 46 28.79 -3.03 5.72
CA SER A 46 29.95 -3.81 5.26
C SER A 46 30.07 -3.79 3.74
N ALA A 47 28.98 -4.04 3.01
CA ALA A 47 28.98 -3.99 1.55
C ALA A 47 29.36 -2.59 1.01
N LYS A 48 28.89 -1.51 1.65
CA LYS A 48 29.30 -0.13 1.32
C LYS A 48 30.80 0.07 1.53
N GLN A 49 31.35 -0.48 2.60
CA GLN A 49 32.76 -0.39 2.93
C GLN A 49 33.65 -1.21 1.98
N ASP A 50 33.18 -2.38 1.53
CA ASP A 50 33.90 -3.23 0.57
C ASP A 50 33.91 -2.59 -0.84
N ILE A 51 32.75 -2.08 -1.29
CA ILE A 51 32.62 -1.33 -2.55
C ILE A 51 33.54 -0.10 -2.58
N ARG A 52 33.62 0.64 -1.46
CA ARG A 52 34.51 1.82 -1.34
C ARG A 52 35.99 1.46 -1.39
N GLN A 53 36.37 0.29 -0.89
CA GLN A 53 37.76 -0.17 -0.89
C GLN A 53 38.20 -0.70 -2.25
N GLU A 54 37.34 -1.44 -2.95
CA GLU A 54 37.71 -2.11 -4.20
C GLU A 54 37.54 -1.23 -5.45
N LEU A 55 36.52 -0.37 -5.49
CA LEU A 55 36.19 0.40 -6.68
C LEU A 55 36.68 1.86 -6.63
N GLY A 56 37.35 2.25 -5.55
CA GLY A 56 37.96 3.58 -5.40
C GLY A 56 36.97 4.71 -5.14
N PRO A 57 37.47 5.95 -4.97
CA PRO A 57 36.67 7.10 -4.54
C PRO A 57 35.55 7.53 -5.50
N GLU A 58 35.49 6.99 -6.72
CA GLU A 58 34.43 7.31 -7.69
C GLU A 58 33.05 6.72 -7.34
N PHE A 59 32.98 5.77 -6.41
CA PHE A 59 31.71 5.25 -5.87
C PHE A 59 31.37 5.81 -4.48
N LYS A 60 32.07 6.86 -4.02
CA LYS A 60 31.74 7.57 -2.77
C LYS A 60 30.30 8.08 -2.76
N ASP A 61 29.78 8.43 -3.93
CA ASP A 61 28.48 9.07 -4.12
C ASP A 61 27.31 8.09 -4.30
N PHE A 62 27.54 6.77 -4.28
CA PHE A 62 26.47 5.79 -4.06
C PHE A 62 26.07 5.79 -2.59
N GLU A 63 25.50 6.91 -2.16
CA GLU A 63 24.90 7.10 -0.86
C GLU A 63 23.52 6.44 -0.82
N PHE A 64 23.50 5.15 -0.50
CA PHE A 64 22.32 4.48 0.05
C PHE A 64 21.92 5.03 1.45
N GLU A 65 22.46 6.18 1.87
CA GLU A 65 22.04 6.91 3.07
C GLU A 65 20.63 7.49 2.97
N ASP A 66 20.03 7.44 1.78
CA ASP A 66 18.63 7.78 1.60
C ASP A 66 17.66 6.59 1.69
N LEU A 67 18.06 5.42 2.20
CA LEU A 67 17.14 4.30 2.46
C LEU A 67 16.32 4.44 3.75
N ASN A 68 16.26 5.64 4.35
CA ASN A 68 15.16 5.94 5.26
C ASN A 68 13.91 6.12 4.39
N PRO A 69 12.87 5.26 4.47
CA PRO A 69 11.74 5.35 3.54
C PRO A 69 11.11 6.74 3.55
N LYS A 70 11.15 7.43 4.69
CA LYS A 70 10.69 8.82 4.81
C LYS A 70 11.58 9.82 4.08
N THR A 71 12.90 9.67 4.10
CA THR A 71 13.80 10.58 3.39
C THR A 71 13.88 10.23 1.91
N PHE A 72 13.87 8.94 1.54
CA PHE A 72 13.74 8.48 0.15
C PHE A 72 12.48 8.99 -0.52
N ILE A 73 11.32 8.79 0.13
CA ILE A 73 10.04 9.26 -0.39
C ILE A 73 10.03 10.78 -0.42
N ARG A 74 10.61 11.46 0.58
CA ARG A 74 10.71 12.92 0.56
C ARG A 74 11.61 13.42 -0.56
N LYS A 75 12.79 12.84 -0.77
CA LYS A 75 13.68 13.20 -1.88
C LYS A 75 13.09 12.81 -3.23
N GLN A 76 12.37 11.71 -3.37
CA GLN A 76 11.67 11.36 -4.63
C GLN A 76 10.43 12.24 -4.89
N LEU A 77 9.74 12.69 -3.85
CA LEU A 77 8.62 13.64 -3.99
C LEU A 77 9.10 15.07 -4.25
N ASP A 78 10.25 15.44 -3.68
CA ASP A 78 10.87 16.76 -3.84
C ASP A 78 11.74 16.84 -5.11
N ASN A 79 12.19 15.72 -5.70
CA ASN A 79 12.86 15.70 -7.00
C ASN A 79 11.82 15.90 -8.11
N ASP A 80 11.89 17.06 -8.76
CA ASP A 80 11.03 17.47 -9.87
C ASP A 80 11.15 16.56 -11.13
N ASP A 81 12.09 15.60 -11.15
CA ASP A 81 12.46 14.78 -12.31
C ASP A 81 11.44 13.66 -12.65
N LEU A 82 10.55 13.30 -11.71
CA LEU A 82 9.59 12.19 -11.89
C LEU A 82 8.17 12.64 -12.23
N GLY A 83 7.91 13.92 -12.51
CA GLY A 83 6.59 14.41 -12.93
C GLY A 83 5.47 14.21 -11.88
N LEU A 84 5.81 13.79 -10.66
CA LEU A 84 4.87 13.50 -9.59
C LEU A 84 4.13 14.75 -9.10
N LYS A 85 4.69 15.94 -9.37
CA LYS A 85 4.04 17.25 -9.17
C LYS A 85 2.90 17.48 -10.15
N GLU A 86 3.02 16.98 -11.38
CA GLU A 86 1.97 17.03 -12.39
C GLU A 86 0.86 16.02 -12.07
N ILE A 87 1.20 14.85 -11.51
CA ILE A 87 0.21 13.91 -10.95
C ILE A 87 -0.47 14.52 -9.70
N ARG A 88 0.28 15.19 -8.82
CA ARG A 88 -0.29 15.86 -7.64
C ARG A 88 -1.20 17.03 -8.00
N ASN A 89 -0.84 17.79 -9.03
CA ASN A 89 -1.69 18.86 -9.58
C ASN A 89 -2.88 18.28 -10.34
N GLY A 90 -2.72 17.15 -11.05
CA GLY A 90 -3.80 16.41 -11.69
C GLY A 90 -4.79 15.79 -10.70
N PHE A 91 -4.40 15.57 -9.45
CA PHE A 91 -5.27 15.14 -8.36
C PHE A 91 -5.98 16.30 -7.62
N ASP A 92 -5.76 17.56 -8.02
CA ASP A 92 -6.57 18.71 -7.55
C ASP A 92 -7.99 18.71 -8.17
N LEU A 93 -8.39 17.58 -8.77
CA LEU A 93 -9.77 17.15 -9.06
C LEU A 93 -10.72 17.30 -7.87
N LYS A 94 -10.22 17.40 -6.64
CA LYS A 94 -11.06 17.68 -5.47
C LYS A 94 -11.70 19.07 -5.54
N LYS A 95 -11.01 20.04 -6.12
CA LYS A 95 -11.52 21.40 -6.33
C LYS A 95 -12.50 21.43 -7.49
N GLU A 96 -12.20 20.73 -8.58
CA GLU A 96 -13.11 20.59 -9.72
C GLU A 96 -14.37 19.79 -9.37
N MET A 97 -14.25 18.72 -8.56
CA MET A 97 -15.43 17.99 -8.06
C MET A 97 -16.27 18.83 -7.11
N ALA A 98 -15.66 19.72 -6.31
CA ALA A 98 -16.41 20.62 -5.45
C ALA A 98 -17.19 21.66 -6.28
N GLU A 99 -16.61 22.17 -7.36
CA GLU A 99 -17.26 23.10 -8.30
C GLU A 99 -18.36 22.42 -9.11
N VAL A 100 -18.14 21.19 -9.59
CA VAL A 100 -19.15 20.38 -10.29
C VAL A 100 -20.30 19.98 -9.35
N ALA A 101 -19.99 19.64 -8.10
CA ALA A 101 -21.01 19.34 -7.09
C ALA A 101 -21.86 20.58 -6.75
N ASP A 102 -21.24 21.76 -6.63
CA ASP A 102 -21.94 23.02 -6.39
C ASP A 102 -22.83 23.40 -7.59
N ALA A 103 -22.34 23.20 -8.82
CA ALA A 103 -23.11 23.42 -10.04
C ALA A 103 -24.31 22.45 -10.20
N VAL A 104 -24.16 21.20 -9.72
CA VAL A 104 -25.26 20.22 -9.65
C VAL A 104 -26.28 20.64 -8.59
N GLN A 105 -25.83 21.03 -7.40
CA GLN A 105 -26.72 21.46 -6.32
C GLN A 105 -27.49 22.74 -6.67
N GLY A 106 -26.88 23.65 -7.44
CA GLY A 106 -27.52 24.87 -7.94
C GLY A 106 -28.68 24.62 -8.91
N ARG A 107 -28.74 23.46 -9.57
CA ARG A 107 -29.81 23.09 -10.51
C ARG A 107 -30.99 22.38 -9.84
N GLU A 108 -30.86 21.95 -8.59
CA GLU A 108 -31.92 21.22 -7.86
C GLU A 108 -33.01 22.13 -7.27
N SER A 109 -32.77 23.45 -7.20
CA SER A 109 -33.75 24.39 -6.61
C SER A 109 -34.98 24.67 -7.49
N GLU A 110 -35.01 24.25 -8.76
CA GLU A 110 -36.17 24.49 -9.64
C GLU A 110 -36.91 23.23 -10.13
N THR A 111 -36.54 22.02 -9.72
CA THR A 111 -37.30 20.83 -10.14
C THR A 111 -37.26 19.73 -9.09
N SER A 112 -37.99 19.95 -8.00
CA SER A 112 -38.32 18.91 -7.01
C SER A 112 -39.81 18.89 -6.75
N SER A 113 -40.61 18.55 -7.77
CA SER A 113 -41.97 18.05 -7.56
C SER A 113 -42.20 16.81 -8.43
N SER A 114 -42.54 15.72 -7.73
CA SER A 114 -43.23 14.49 -8.17
C SER A 114 -42.47 13.15 -8.02
N SER A 115 -43.04 12.35 -7.10
CA SER A 115 -43.21 10.88 -7.08
C SER A 115 -41.98 9.97 -7.06
N SER A 116 -41.67 9.29 -5.95
CA SER A 116 -42.35 8.10 -5.37
C SER A 116 -42.35 6.85 -6.26
N ALA A 117 -41.44 5.93 -5.89
CA ALA A 117 -41.54 4.45 -5.93
C ALA A 117 -42.08 3.73 -7.18
N SER A 118 -41.26 2.85 -7.77
CA SER A 118 -41.58 1.41 -7.85
C SER A 118 -40.50 0.56 -8.57
N SER A 119 -40.22 -0.59 -7.94
CA SER A 119 -39.94 -1.90 -8.54
C SER A 119 -38.71 -2.12 -9.43
N GLY A 120 -37.78 -2.93 -8.91
CA GLY A 120 -36.71 -3.58 -9.69
C GLY A 120 -35.63 -4.18 -8.79
N ARG A 121 -35.96 -5.24 -8.02
CA ARG A 121 -34.97 -5.95 -7.20
C ARG A 121 -34.01 -6.72 -8.12
N ILE A 122 -32.72 -6.41 -8.07
CA ILE A 122 -31.66 -7.20 -8.71
C ILE A 122 -31.10 -8.14 -7.62
N ASP A 123 -31.38 -9.44 -7.77
CA ASP A 123 -30.85 -10.52 -6.91
C ASP A 123 -29.43 -10.88 -7.39
N MET A 124 -28.43 -10.70 -6.53
CA MET A 124 -27.01 -10.95 -6.81
C MET A 124 -26.47 -12.20 -6.12
N THR A 125 -27.27 -13.24 -5.96
CA THR A 125 -26.79 -14.55 -5.52
C THR A 125 -26.10 -15.32 -6.66
N LYS A 126 -24.93 -14.82 -7.10
CA LYS A 126 -24.02 -15.57 -7.98
C LYS A 126 -23.37 -16.68 -7.16
N LYS A 127 -23.94 -17.89 -7.28
CA LYS A 127 -23.40 -19.15 -6.75
C LYS A 127 -21.98 -19.36 -7.31
N PRO A 128 -20.93 -19.50 -6.47
CA PRO A 128 -19.59 -19.80 -6.97
C PRO A 128 -19.55 -21.24 -7.51
N GLU A 129 -19.03 -21.38 -8.73
CA GLU A 129 -18.76 -22.66 -9.39
C GLU A 129 -17.82 -23.53 -8.55
N SER A 130 -18.18 -24.81 -8.45
CA SER A 130 -17.37 -25.87 -7.87
C SER A 130 -16.14 -26.14 -8.73
N THR A 131 -15.00 -25.60 -8.31
CA THR A 131 -13.66 -25.93 -8.82
C THR A 131 -13.21 -27.30 -8.32
N VAL A 132 -13.79 -28.40 -8.83
CA VAL A 132 -13.18 -29.74 -8.72
C VAL A 132 -13.62 -30.62 -9.89
N ARG A 133 -12.81 -30.69 -10.95
CA ARG A 133 -12.56 -31.94 -11.68
C ARG A 133 -11.31 -31.80 -12.54
N GLU A 134 -10.41 -32.73 -12.31
CA GLU A 134 -9.12 -32.92 -12.94
C GLU A 134 -9.20 -32.91 -14.47
N GLU A 135 -8.65 -31.89 -15.13
CA GLU A 135 -8.17 -32.00 -16.52
C GLU A 135 -6.67 -32.27 -16.46
N ARG A 136 -6.31 -33.56 -16.42
CA ARG A 136 -4.97 -33.98 -16.84
C ARG A 136 -5.01 -34.06 -18.37
N PRO A 137 -4.06 -33.45 -19.10
CA PRO A 137 -4.02 -33.64 -20.55
C PRO A 137 -3.86 -35.12 -20.89
N PRO A 138 -4.42 -35.58 -22.02
CA PRO A 138 -4.35 -36.97 -22.43
C PRO A 138 -2.90 -37.43 -22.60
N TYR A 139 -2.63 -38.68 -22.25
CA TYR A 139 -1.31 -39.31 -22.33
C TYR A 139 -0.88 -39.41 -23.81
N ASP A 140 0.27 -38.82 -24.15
CA ASP A 140 0.88 -38.89 -25.48
C ASP A 140 1.79 -40.11 -25.57
N ALA A 141 1.43 -41.06 -26.44
CA ALA A 141 2.12 -42.34 -26.59
C ALA A 141 3.32 -42.27 -27.56
N ASP A 142 3.57 -41.14 -28.22
CA ASP A 142 4.65 -40.98 -29.22
C ASP A 142 5.91 -40.30 -28.66
N ALA A 143 5.97 -39.99 -27.37
CA ALA A 143 7.17 -39.45 -26.73
C ALA A 143 8.11 -40.56 -26.23
N THR A 144 8.88 -41.20 -27.13
CA THR A 144 10.05 -42.03 -26.78
C THR A 144 11.20 -41.82 -27.75
#